data_AF-A0A8S2EG43-F1
#
_entry.id   AF-A0A8S2EG43-F1
#
_cell.length_a   1.000
_cell.length_b   1.000
_cell.length_c   1.000
_cell.angle_alpha   90.00
_cell.angle_beta   90.00
_cell.angle_gamma   90.00
#
_symmetry.space_group_name_H-M   'P 1'
#
loop_
_entity.id
_entity.type
_entity.pdbx_description
1 polymer ?
#
loop_
_entity_poly.entity_id
_entity_poly.type
_entity_poly.pdbx_seq_one_letter_code
_entity_poly.pdbx_strand_id
1 'polypeptide(L)'
;MLKNFLRLCLLLLTCEGANWNGWSLNDNNDRYQRSLLPFKLPTDSPKPVQFKEKWFYKTDGPVTATPTIYENRIYFPDNSGKLYSLTLNGKLDWNVSIGKLLGSSIYNSRTSPVVHGNMLVLGTQAGVIADSSVNPDGAKLFAVSRANGKLLWSTTVDEHLAAVITTSAVVVGDRAFIGVSSKEENLADDKNYKCCTFQGSVVAVNVTSGKIIWKTKMLPDNKNKPGGYRNI
;
A
#
# COMPACT_ATOMS: atom_id res chain seq x y z
N MET A 1 22.45 -14.43 4.45
CA MET A 1 22.11 -13.24 3.63
C MET A 1 20.99 -13.60 2.66
N LEU A 2 19.73 -13.41 3.04
CA LEU A 2 18.62 -13.50 2.09
C LEU A 2 18.71 -12.29 1.16
N LYS A 3 18.87 -12.54 -0.14
CA LYS A 3 18.93 -11.48 -1.14
C LYS A 3 17.51 -10.93 -1.34
N ASN A 4 17.31 -9.67 -0.98
CA ASN A 4 16.07 -8.92 -1.17
C ASN A 4 15.77 -8.80 -2.67
N PHE A 5 14.80 -9.54 -3.18
CA PHE A 5 14.46 -9.53 -4.59
C PHE A 5 12.95 -9.51 -4.79
N LEU A 6 12.46 -8.58 -5.61
CA LEU A 6 11.20 -8.76 -6.29
C LEU A 6 11.46 -9.64 -7.53
N ARG A 7 11.32 -10.95 -7.37
CA ARG A 7 11.09 -11.83 -8.52
C ARG A 7 9.62 -11.77 -8.85
N LEU A 8 9.25 -10.80 -9.67
CA LEU A 8 7.89 -10.75 -10.19
C LEU A 8 7.78 -11.82 -11.28
N CYS A 9 7.41 -13.05 -10.89
CA CYS A 9 6.82 -14.03 -11.81
C CYS A 9 5.42 -13.53 -12.18
N LEU A 10 5.36 -12.37 -12.84
CA LEU A 10 4.14 -11.84 -13.37
C LEU A 10 3.89 -12.60 -14.67
N LEU A 11 2.79 -13.38 -14.71
CA LEU A 11 2.20 -13.75 -15.99
C LEU A 11 1.60 -12.48 -16.62
N LEU A 12 2.46 -11.60 -17.13
CA LEU A 12 2.08 -10.65 -18.15
C LEU A 12 2.11 -11.40 -19.47
N LEU A 13 1.06 -12.20 -19.67
CA LEU A 13 0.60 -12.51 -21.00
C LEU A 13 0.33 -11.16 -21.65
N THR A 14 1.06 -10.89 -22.71
CA THR A 14 1.32 -9.62 -23.37
C THR A 14 0.11 -8.95 -23.99
N CYS A 15 -1.07 -9.04 -23.38
CA CYS A 15 -2.21 -8.31 -23.86
C CYS A 15 -2.15 -6.90 -23.27
N GLU A 16 -1.72 -5.97 -24.11
CA GLU A 16 -2.00 -4.55 -23.91
C GLU A 16 -3.47 -4.39 -23.48
N GLY A 17 -3.70 -3.65 -22.40
CA GLY A 17 -5.05 -3.36 -21.89
C GLY A 17 -5.57 -4.25 -20.74
N ALA A 18 -4.83 -5.28 -20.30
CA ALA A 18 -5.22 -6.04 -19.10
C ALA A 18 -4.84 -5.29 -17.81
N ASN A 19 -5.84 -4.68 -17.16
CA ASN A 19 -5.65 -3.96 -15.90
C ASN A 19 -5.80 -4.90 -14.69
N TRP A 20 -5.02 -4.65 -13.65
CA TRP A 20 -5.15 -5.19 -12.30
C TRP A 20 -4.99 -4.03 -11.31
N ASN A 21 -6.11 -3.48 -10.85
CA ASN A 21 -6.12 -2.24 -10.07
C ASN A 21 -6.11 -2.50 -8.56
N GLY A 22 -4.95 -2.46 -7.92
CA GLY A 22 -4.83 -2.61 -6.48
C GLY A 22 -4.79 -4.06 -6.00
N TRP A 23 -5.35 -4.29 -4.80
CA TRP A 23 -5.25 -5.59 -4.11
C TRP A 23 -5.99 -6.73 -4.82
N SER A 24 -7.06 -6.40 -5.55
CA SER A 24 -7.87 -7.35 -6.30
C SER A 24 -8.37 -6.69 -7.57
N LEU A 25 -8.73 -7.51 -8.55
CA LEU A 25 -9.20 -7.02 -9.84
C LEU A 25 -10.55 -6.28 -9.74
N ASN A 26 -11.42 -6.73 -8.85
CA ASN A 26 -12.81 -6.29 -8.74
C ASN A 26 -13.31 -6.35 -7.29
N ASP A 27 -14.50 -5.80 -7.07
CA ASP A 27 -15.11 -5.64 -5.75
C ASP A 27 -15.54 -6.96 -5.09
N ASN A 28 -15.60 -8.08 -5.84
CA ASN A 28 -15.84 -9.41 -5.24
C ASN A 28 -14.59 -9.95 -4.55
N ASN A 29 -13.44 -9.28 -4.71
CA ASN A 29 -12.17 -9.66 -4.12
C ASN A 29 -11.74 -11.12 -4.43
N ASP A 30 -12.16 -11.65 -5.58
CA ASP A 30 -11.95 -13.05 -5.96
C ASP A 30 -10.52 -13.34 -6.45
N ARG A 31 -9.73 -12.28 -6.68
CA ARG A 31 -8.36 -12.36 -7.21
C ARG A 31 -8.30 -13.20 -8.48
N TYR A 32 -9.35 -13.11 -9.30
CA TYR A 32 -9.51 -13.92 -10.49
C TYR A 32 -9.53 -13.04 -11.74
N GLN A 33 -8.59 -13.29 -12.66
CA GLN A 33 -8.58 -12.64 -13.96
C GLN A 33 -9.58 -13.32 -14.88
N ARG A 34 -10.77 -12.73 -15.01
CA ARG A 34 -11.84 -13.18 -15.91
C ARG A 34 -11.62 -12.75 -17.36
N SER A 35 -10.77 -11.74 -17.61
CA SER A 35 -10.65 -11.17 -18.95
C SER A 35 -10.18 -12.22 -19.95
N LEU A 36 -10.90 -12.26 -21.07
CA LEU A 36 -10.65 -13.08 -22.24
C LEU A 36 -9.37 -12.59 -22.93
N LEU A 37 -8.22 -12.80 -22.29
CA LEU A 37 -6.94 -12.75 -22.98
C LEU A 37 -6.99 -13.79 -24.12
N PRO A 38 -6.40 -13.51 -25.30
CA PRO A 38 -6.26 -14.53 -26.35
C PRO A 38 -5.44 -15.73 -25.86
N PHE A 39 -4.73 -15.58 -24.75
CA PHE A 39 -3.97 -16.63 -24.11
C PHE A 39 -4.81 -17.34 -23.05
N LYS A 40 -5.18 -18.58 -23.34
CA LYS A 40 -5.58 -19.56 -22.34
C LYS A 40 -4.33 -20.32 -21.91
N LEU A 41 -4.13 -20.50 -20.60
CA LEU A 41 -3.19 -21.52 -20.14
C LEU A 41 -3.59 -22.86 -20.78
N PRO A 42 -2.65 -23.67 -21.28
CA PRO A 42 -2.96 -25.00 -21.78
C PRO A 42 -3.54 -25.84 -20.63
N THR A 43 -4.86 -25.90 -20.52
CA THR A 43 -5.57 -26.68 -19.48
C THR A 43 -5.59 -28.17 -19.80
N ASP A 44 -5.41 -28.53 -21.07
CA ASP A 44 -5.49 -29.90 -21.57
C ASP A 44 -4.10 -30.50 -21.87
N SER A 45 -3.02 -29.83 -21.43
CA SER A 45 -1.67 -30.36 -21.65
C SER A 45 -1.36 -31.47 -20.63
N PRO A 46 -0.91 -32.67 -21.06
CA PRO A 46 -0.49 -33.72 -20.15
C PRO A 46 0.82 -33.38 -19.41
N LYS A 47 1.45 -32.25 -19.73
CA LYS A 47 2.68 -31.76 -19.08
C LYS A 47 2.42 -30.43 -18.38
N PRO A 48 2.95 -30.21 -17.16
CA PRO A 48 2.85 -28.93 -16.48
C PRO A 48 3.37 -27.79 -17.34
N VAL A 49 2.66 -26.64 -17.31
CA VAL A 49 3.11 -25.41 -17.98
C VAL A 49 4.47 -25.01 -17.43
N GLN A 50 5.48 -24.95 -18.29
CA GLN A 50 6.84 -24.53 -17.93
C GLN A 50 6.95 -23.02 -18.02
N PHE A 51 7.05 -22.36 -16.86
CA PHE A 51 7.25 -20.92 -16.78
C PHE A 51 8.75 -20.59 -16.80
N LYS A 52 9.11 -19.56 -17.57
CA LYS A 52 10.45 -18.94 -17.52
C LYS A 52 10.32 -17.48 -17.14
N GLU A 53 11.32 -16.97 -16.44
CA GLU A 53 11.41 -15.54 -16.14
C GLU A 53 11.43 -14.74 -17.46
N LYS A 54 10.55 -13.74 -17.57
CA LYS A 54 10.50 -12.85 -18.74
C LYS A 54 11.48 -11.69 -18.58
N TRP A 55 11.53 -11.10 -17.39
CA TRP A 55 12.42 -10.03 -17.01
C TRP A 55 12.51 -9.96 -15.49
N PHE A 56 13.51 -9.22 -15.01
CA PHE A 56 13.75 -8.96 -13.59
C PHE A 56 14.08 -7.48 -13.37
N TYR A 57 13.64 -6.92 -12.25
CA TYR A 57 14.00 -5.58 -11.81
C TYR A 57 14.43 -5.60 -10.34
N LYS A 58 15.60 -5.04 -10.05
CA LYS A 58 16.14 -4.95 -8.69
C LYS A 58 15.61 -3.69 -8.00
N THR A 59 14.96 -3.87 -6.85
CA THR A 59 14.51 -2.79 -5.96
C THR A 59 15.50 -2.54 -4.82
N ASP A 60 15.29 -1.45 -4.09
CA ASP A 60 16.17 -1.05 -2.99
C ASP A 60 15.77 -1.76 -1.68
N GLY A 61 14.48 -2.05 -1.51
CA GLY A 61 13.94 -2.83 -0.41
C GLY A 61 13.07 -4.01 -0.85
N PRO A 62 12.65 -4.86 0.12
CA PRO A 62 11.63 -5.88 -0.11
C PRO A 62 10.32 -5.25 -0.61
N VAL A 63 9.70 -5.89 -1.61
CA VAL A 63 8.37 -5.52 -2.09
C VAL A 63 7.37 -6.49 -1.50
N THR A 64 6.48 -5.97 -0.67
CA THR A 64 5.44 -6.76 0.03
C THR A 64 4.02 -6.40 -0.43
N ALA A 65 3.88 -5.32 -1.19
CA ALA A 65 2.64 -4.94 -1.85
C ALA A 65 2.33 -5.85 -3.04
N THR A 66 1.04 -6.00 -3.37
CA THR A 66 0.65 -6.54 -4.69
C THR A 66 0.82 -5.43 -5.72
N PRO A 67 1.62 -5.62 -6.80
CA PRO A 67 1.76 -4.59 -7.82
C PRO A 67 0.46 -4.32 -8.55
N THR A 68 0.26 -3.07 -8.94
CA THR A 68 -0.88 -2.62 -9.72
C THR A 68 -0.49 -2.45 -11.17
N ILE A 69 -1.28 -3.05 -12.06
CA ILE A 69 -1.07 -2.97 -13.50
C ILE A 69 -2.21 -2.13 -14.06
N TYR A 70 -1.89 -1.01 -14.67
CA TYR A 70 -2.92 -0.15 -15.26
C TYR A 70 -2.36 0.59 -16.46
N GLU A 71 -3.05 0.54 -17.60
CA GLU A 71 -2.62 1.22 -18.84
C GLU A 71 -1.15 0.96 -19.18
N ASN A 72 -0.75 -0.31 -19.22
CA ASN A 72 0.60 -0.77 -19.59
C ASN A 72 1.74 -0.29 -18.66
N ARG A 73 1.40 0.07 -17.42
CA ARG A 73 2.37 0.41 -16.36
C ARG A 73 2.18 -0.51 -15.16
N ILE A 74 3.27 -0.76 -14.44
CA ILE A 74 3.32 -1.54 -13.21
C ILE A 74 3.74 -0.61 -12.07
N TYR A 75 2.91 -0.51 -11.03
CA TYR A 75 3.12 0.37 -9.88
C TYR A 75 3.24 -0.43 -8.59
N PHE A 76 4.27 -0.16 -7.79
CA PHE A 76 4.44 -0.80 -6.48
C PHE A 76 5.41 -0.01 -5.59
N PRO A 77 5.18 0.06 -4.27
CA PRO A 77 6.16 0.52 -3.32
C PRO A 77 7.11 -0.61 -2.88
N ASP A 78 8.25 -0.23 -2.31
CA ASP A 78 9.09 -1.11 -1.53
C ASP A 78 9.24 -0.64 -0.08
N ASN A 79 9.72 -1.56 0.77
CA ASN A 79 9.89 -1.28 2.19
C ASN A 79 11.06 -0.31 2.48
N SER A 80 11.90 0.03 1.49
CA SER A 80 12.93 1.08 1.63
C SER A 80 12.36 2.50 1.50
N GLY A 81 11.07 2.62 1.19
CA GLY A 81 10.40 3.92 1.06
C GLY A 81 10.41 4.47 -0.37
N LYS A 82 10.64 3.64 -1.38
CA LYS A 82 10.49 4.03 -2.80
C LYS A 82 9.16 3.57 -3.37
N LEU A 83 8.59 4.39 -4.25
CA LEU A 83 7.45 4.04 -5.11
C LEU A 83 7.93 4.00 -6.56
N TYR A 84 7.63 2.91 -7.26
CA TYR A 84 8.10 2.63 -8.60
C TYR A 84 6.95 2.63 -9.62
N SER A 85 7.27 3.06 -10.85
CA SER A 85 6.54 2.80 -12.08
C SER A 85 7.47 2.11 -13.06
N LEU A 86 7.07 0.93 -13.55
CA LEU A 86 7.77 0.21 -14.62
C LEU A 86 6.87 0.07 -15.85
N THR A 87 7.48 -0.11 -17.00
CA THR A 87 6.82 -0.63 -18.21
C THR A 87 6.51 -2.13 -18.05
N LEU A 88 5.60 -2.68 -18.87
CA LEU A 88 5.30 -4.13 -18.89
C LEU A 88 6.50 -5.03 -19.22
N ASN A 89 7.57 -4.46 -19.76
CA ASN A 89 8.84 -5.15 -20.07
C ASN A 89 9.89 -4.97 -18.98
N GLY A 90 9.52 -4.47 -17.79
CA GLY A 90 10.39 -4.36 -16.63
C GLY A 90 11.36 -3.17 -16.66
N LYS A 91 11.28 -2.28 -17.65
CA LYS A 91 12.08 -1.05 -17.67
C LYS A 91 11.48 -0.01 -16.72
N LEU A 92 12.34 0.66 -15.95
CA LEU A 92 11.96 1.79 -15.11
C LEU A 92 11.41 2.94 -15.95
N ASP A 93 10.25 3.45 -15.56
CA ASP A 93 9.65 4.69 -16.08
C ASP A 93 9.99 5.84 -15.14
N TRP A 94 9.60 5.72 -13.87
CA TRP A 94 9.98 6.65 -12.81
C TRP A 94 10.00 5.95 -11.44
N ASN A 95 10.74 6.53 -10.49
CA ASN A 95 10.59 6.22 -9.07
C ASN A 95 10.72 7.50 -8.23
N VAL A 96 10.14 7.47 -7.03
CA VAL A 96 10.15 8.59 -6.08
C VAL A 96 10.37 8.09 -4.66
N SER A 97 10.98 8.91 -3.81
CA SER A 97 11.07 8.65 -2.36
C SER A 97 9.80 9.11 -1.67
N ILE A 98 9.06 8.17 -1.08
CA ILE A 98 7.85 8.44 -0.28
C ILE A 98 8.21 9.39 0.87
N GLY A 99 9.33 9.14 1.55
CA GLY A 99 9.79 10.01 2.62
C GLY A 99 10.04 11.45 2.19
N LYS A 100 10.64 11.67 1.01
CA LYS A 100 10.81 13.02 0.46
C LYS A 100 9.46 13.66 0.12
N LEU A 101 8.51 12.90 -0.42
CA LEU A 101 7.17 13.43 -0.72
C LEU A 101 6.42 13.84 0.55
N LEU A 102 6.59 13.10 1.64
CA LEU A 102 5.86 13.29 2.90
C LEU A 102 6.65 14.05 3.98
N GLY A 103 7.84 14.55 3.65
CA GLY A 103 8.64 15.40 4.53
C GLY A 103 9.46 14.68 5.61
N SER A 104 9.49 13.34 5.63
CA SER A 104 10.29 12.57 6.59
C SER A 104 10.71 11.21 6.04
N SER A 105 11.99 10.86 6.19
CA SER A 105 12.58 9.62 5.65
C SER A 105 12.01 8.34 6.25
N ILE A 106 11.33 8.41 7.39
CA ILE A 106 10.68 7.27 8.03
C ILE A 106 9.49 6.73 7.23
N TYR A 107 8.91 7.55 6.34
CA TYR A 107 7.74 7.16 5.57
C TYR A 107 8.06 6.18 4.45
N ASN A 108 7.52 4.97 4.59
CA ASN A 108 7.40 3.97 3.56
C ASN A 108 5.93 3.53 3.39
N SER A 109 5.68 2.68 2.39
CA SER A 109 4.38 2.08 2.16
C SER A 109 4.53 0.60 1.84
N ARG A 110 3.57 -0.22 2.28
CA ARG A 110 3.42 -1.59 1.82
C ARG A 110 2.05 -1.90 1.22
N THR A 111 1.22 -0.89 1.09
CA THR A 111 -0.14 -1.04 0.55
C THR A 111 -0.06 -1.17 -0.96
N SER A 112 -0.92 -2.00 -1.54
CA SER A 112 -1.06 -2.08 -3.00
C SER A 112 -1.62 -0.74 -3.49
N PRO A 113 -0.97 -0.06 -4.45
CA PRO A 113 -1.49 1.20 -4.97
C PRO A 113 -2.86 1.00 -5.60
N VAL A 114 -3.80 1.91 -5.39
CA VAL A 114 -5.05 1.89 -6.17
C VAL A 114 -5.07 3.07 -7.13
N VAL A 115 -5.46 2.80 -8.38
CA VAL A 115 -5.60 3.79 -9.44
C VAL A 115 -6.98 4.42 -9.39
N HIS A 116 -7.02 5.75 -9.43
CA HIS A 116 -8.23 6.54 -9.69
C HIS A 116 -7.88 7.72 -10.60
N GLY A 117 -8.33 7.70 -11.85
CA GLY A 117 -7.93 8.71 -12.85
C GLY A 117 -6.42 8.75 -13.03
N ASN A 118 -5.77 9.90 -12.84
CA ASN A 118 -4.30 10.04 -12.87
C ASN A 118 -3.62 9.76 -11.51
N MET A 119 -4.33 9.27 -10.51
CA MET A 119 -3.80 9.11 -9.15
C MET A 119 -3.41 7.67 -8.84
N LEU A 120 -2.33 7.48 -8.08
CA LEU A 120 -2.06 6.28 -7.29
C LEU A 120 -2.25 6.64 -5.83
N VAL A 121 -3.16 5.94 -5.14
CA VAL A 121 -3.44 6.15 -3.72
C VAL A 121 -2.80 5.04 -2.89
N LEU A 122 -2.07 5.43 -1.85
CA LEU A 122 -1.33 4.52 -0.97
C LEU A 122 -1.40 5.01 0.49
N GLY A 123 -1.25 4.07 1.42
CA GLY A 123 -1.12 4.35 2.85
C GLY A 123 0.30 4.15 3.37
N THR A 124 0.70 4.94 4.38
CA THR A 124 2.02 4.81 5.02
C THR A 124 2.06 3.71 6.07
N GLN A 125 3.27 3.21 6.32
CA GLN A 125 3.55 2.21 7.34
C GLN A 125 4.52 2.69 8.44
N ALA A 126 4.75 4.00 8.51
CA ALA A 126 5.56 4.61 9.55
C ALA A 126 4.72 4.84 10.82
N GLY A 127 4.75 3.86 11.72
CA GLY A 127 4.40 4.02 13.13
C GLY A 127 5.68 3.83 13.94
N VAL A 128 5.75 4.39 15.15
CA VAL A 128 6.98 4.35 15.97
C VAL A 128 7.54 2.93 16.08
N ILE A 129 8.86 2.87 15.89
CA ILE A 129 9.71 1.73 16.20
C ILE A 129 10.57 2.21 17.37
N ALA A 130 10.71 1.39 18.41
CA ALA A 130 11.34 1.77 19.68
C ALA A 130 12.80 2.30 19.55
N ASP A 131 13.44 2.10 18.39
CA ASP A 131 14.80 2.55 18.06
C ASP A 131 14.88 3.82 17.19
N SER A 132 13.74 4.46 16.87
CA SER A 132 13.72 5.61 15.96
C SER A 132 13.92 6.93 16.69
N SER A 133 14.91 7.71 16.27
CA SER A 133 15.12 9.10 16.71
C SER A 133 14.08 10.08 16.15
N VAL A 134 13.19 9.63 15.26
CA VAL A 134 12.18 10.46 14.60
C VAL A 134 10.82 9.79 14.75
N ASN A 135 9.93 10.42 15.52
CA ASN A 135 8.54 9.97 15.63
C ASN A 135 7.74 10.42 14.40
N PRO A 136 6.92 9.54 13.78
CA PRO A 136 5.97 9.95 12.78
C PRO A 136 4.85 10.78 13.41
N ASP A 137 4.32 11.72 12.64
CA ASP A 137 3.12 12.50 12.97
C ASP A 137 1.82 11.76 12.59
N GLY A 138 1.89 10.42 12.50
CA GLY A 138 0.76 9.53 12.34
C GLY A 138 0.65 8.81 11.00
N ALA A 139 -0.46 8.10 10.82
CA ALA A 139 -0.79 7.37 9.61
C ALA A 139 -1.26 8.35 8.51
N LYS A 140 -0.60 8.31 7.35
CA LYS A 140 -0.92 9.18 6.21
C LYS A 140 -1.42 8.35 5.04
N LEU A 141 -2.56 8.76 4.50
CA LEU A 141 -2.99 8.39 3.15
C LEU A 141 -2.48 9.46 2.18
N PHE A 142 -2.01 9.06 1.00
CA PHE A 142 -1.51 10.01 0.02
C PHE A 142 -1.79 9.56 -1.40
N ALA A 143 -1.83 10.53 -2.31
CA ALA A 143 -1.91 10.28 -3.74
C ALA A 143 -0.73 10.90 -4.48
N VAL A 144 -0.24 10.17 -5.49
CA VAL A 144 0.75 10.67 -6.45
C VAL A 144 0.22 10.57 -7.87
N SER A 145 0.75 11.40 -8.77
CA SER A 145 0.48 11.34 -10.20
C SER A 145 1.08 10.08 -10.83
N ARG A 146 0.27 9.31 -11.58
CA ARG A 146 0.71 8.13 -12.35
C ARG A 146 1.77 8.46 -13.39
N ALA A 147 1.77 9.67 -13.91
CA ALA A 147 2.66 10.09 -14.97
C ALA A 147 4.11 10.32 -14.50
N ASN A 148 4.32 10.68 -13.22
CA ASN A 148 5.64 11.13 -12.76
C ASN A 148 5.90 10.99 -11.26
N GLY A 149 4.99 10.38 -10.50
CA GLY A 149 5.15 10.18 -9.05
C GLY A 149 5.09 11.46 -8.21
N LYS A 150 4.71 12.62 -8.78
CA LYS A 150 4.56 13.86 -8.01
C LYS A 150 3.41 13.72 -7.01
N LEU A 151 3.63 14.18 -5.77
CA LEU A 151 2.58 14.26 -4.76
C LEU A 151 1.44 15.16 -5.25
N LEU A 152 0.21 14.67 -5.13
CA LEU A 152 -1.01 15.42 -5.42
C LEU A 152 -1.69 15.88 -4.14
N TRP A 153 -1.81 14.99 -3.16
CA TRP A 153 -2.30 15.29 -1.82
C TRP A 153 -1.76 14.28 -0.81
N SER A 154 -1.75 14.68 0.46
CA SER A 154 -1.53 13.80 1.61
C SER A 154 -2.45 14.20 2.74
N THR A 155 -2.93 13.23 3.51
CA THR A 155 -3.84 13.43 4.62
C THR A 155 -3.44 12.51 5.76
N THR A 156 -3.16 13.10 6.94
CA THR A 156 -3.03 12.34 8.18
C THR A 156 -4.42 11.85 8.59
N VAL A 157 -4.66 10.55 8.48
CA VAL A 157 -5.95 9.90 8.81
C VAL A 157 -6.04 9.45 10.27
N ASP A 158 -4.89 9.37 10.93
CA ASP A 158 -4.76 9.15 12.36
C ASP A 158 -3.45 9.78 12.85
N GLU A 159 -3.53 10.57 13.91
CA GLU A 159 -2.40 11.32 14.47
C GLU A 159 -1.61 10.53 15.52
N HIS A 160 -2.10 9.34 15.90
CA HIS A 160 -1.38 8.51 16.86
C HIS A 160 -0.01 8.13 16.29
N LEU A 161 1.05 8.41 17.04
CA LEU A 161 2.45 8.16 16.65
C LEU A 161 2.72 6.70 16.22
N ALA A 162 1.98 5.74 16.75
CA ALA A 162 2.11 4.35 16.35
C ALA A 162 1.19 3.93 15.19
N ALA A 163 0.35 4.83 14.67
CA ALA A 163 -0.62 4.50 13.64
C ALA A 163 0.04 4.15 12.30
N VAL A 164 -0.51 3.15 11.63
CA VAL A 164 -0.06 2.64 10.33
C VAL A 164 -1.26 2.24 9.49
N ILE A 165 -1.11 2.31 8.16
CA ILE A 165 -2.07 1.79 7.20
C ILE A 165 -1.51 0.48 6.65
N THR A 166 -2.13 -0.62 7.05
CA THR A 166 -1.77 -1.97 6.58
C THR A 166 -2.66 -2.44 5.43
N THR A 167 -3.85 -1.84 5.31
CA THR A 167 -4.84 -2.18 4.29
C THR A 167 -4.57 -1.43 2.99
N SER A 168 -4.76 -2.10 1.86
CA SER A 168 -4.77 -1.41 0.57
C SER A 168 -6.11 -0.68 0.41
N ALA A 169 -6.09 0.55 -0.09
CA ALA A 169 -7.31 1.33 -0.23
C ALA A 169 -8.28 0.69 -1.23
N VAL A 170 -9.57 0.71 -0.89
CA VAL A 170 -10.67 0.34 -1.79
C VAL A 170 -11.33 1.63 -2.26
N VAL A 171 -11.52 1.79 -3.57
CA VAL A 171 -12.12 2.99 -4.16
C VAL A 171 -13.47 2.65 -4.76
N VAL A 172 -14.52 3.33 -4.30
CA VAL A 172 -15.89 3.21 -4.85
C VAL A 172 -16.43 4.62 -5.10
N GLY A 173 -16.75 4.91 -6.37
CA GLY A 173 -17.13 6.26 -6.78
C GLY A 173 -16.01 7.28 -6.50
N ASP A 174 -16.33 8.32 -5.74
CA ASP A 174 -15.40 9.39 -5.35
C ASP A 174 -14.72 9.14 -4.00
N ARG A 175 -14.87 7.94 -3.42
CA ARG A 175 -14.41 7.63 -2.06
C ARG A 175 -13.33 6.58 -2.04
N ALA A 176 -12.32 6.78 -1.20
CA ALA A 176 -11.36 5.76 -0.83
C ALA A 176 -11.57 5.36 0.64
N PHE A 177 -11.63 4.06 0.89
CA PHE A 177 -11.80 3.46 2.22
C PHE A 177 -10.51 2.78 2.66
N ILE A 178 -10.08 3.07 3.88
CA ILE A 178 -8.89 2.46 4.48
C ILE A 178 -9.15 2.07 5.94
N GLY A 179 -8.49 1.00 6.38
CA GLY A 179 -8.36 0.65 7.79
C GLY A 179 -7.02 1.13 8.34
N VAL A 180 -7.06 1.72 9.54
CA VAL A 180 -5.88 2.15 10.31
C VAL A 180 -5.66 1.17 11.46
N SER A 181 -4.42 0.71 11.60
CA SER A 181 -3.90 -0.15 12.68
C SER A 181 -2.78 0.59 13.42
N SER A 182 -2.16 -0.04 14.40
CA SER A 182 -0.96 0.48 15.06
C SER A 182 0.20 -0.50 15.09
N LYS A 183 1.34 0.04 15.49
CA LYS A 183 2.55 -0.62 16.00
C LYS A 183 2.78 -0.31 17.49
N GLU A 184 1.74 0.09 18.21
CA GLU A 184 1.82 0.61 19.59
C GLU A 184 2.33 -0.43 20.58
N GLU A 185 2.15 -1.71 20.26
CA GLU A 185 2.71 -2.83 21.01
C GLU A 185 4.23 -2.74 21.16
N ASN A 186 4.95 -2.13 20.21
CA ASN A 186 6.40 -1.94 20.31
C ASN A 186 6.80 -0.91 21.37
N LEU A 187 5.84 -0.13 21.88
CA LEU A 187 6.06 0.87 22.92
C LEU A 187 5.68 0.37 24.31
N ALA A 188 5.04 -0.80 24.41
CA ALA A 188 4.65 -1.38 25.68
C ALA A 188 5.86 -1.69 26.59
N ASP A 189 7.04 -1.91 25.99
CA ASP A 189 8.30 -2.16 26.71
C ASP A 189 8.94 -0.89 27.29
N ASP A 190 8.55 0.30 26.81
CA ASP A 190 9.05 1.57 27.37
C ASP A 190 8.32 1.91 28.66
N LYS A 191 9.04 1.86 29.78
CA LYS A 191 8.52 2.18 31.12
C LYS A 191 7.98 3.62 31.24
N ASN A 192 8.40 4.52 30.36
CA ASN A 192 7.92 5.91 30.33
C ASN A 192 6.69 6.08 29.43
N TYR A 193 6.37 5.10 28.59
CA TYR A 193 5.20 5.12 27.73
C TYR A 193 4.00 4.48 28.44
N LYS A 194 2.91 5.23 28.54
CA LYS A 194 1.64 4.70 29.09
C LYS A 194 0.87 4.00 27.98
N CYS A 195 1.32 2.80 27.63
CA CYS A 195 0.58 1.93 26.71
C CYS A 195 -0.74 1.47 27.33
N CYS A 196 -1.78 1.14 26.57
CA CYS A 196 -1.95 1.33 25.14
C CYS A 196 -3.21 2.18 24.90
N THR A 197 -3.12 3.09 23.93
CA THR A 197 -4.07 4.17 23.67
C THR A 197 -4.53 4.26 22.22
N PHE A 198 -3.99 3.48 21.30
CA PHE A 198 -4.48 3.44 19.93
C PHE A 198 -5.88 2.80 19.85
N GLN A 199 -6.68 3.26 18.88
CA GLN A 199 -7.94 2.63 18.50
C GLN A 199 -7.98 2.44 16.99
N GLY A 200 -8.14 1.19 16.57
CA GLY A 200 -8.37 0.85 15.17
C GLY A 200 -9.56 1.62 14.61
N SER A 201 -9.46 2.04 13.35
CA SER A 201 -10.52 2.79 12.69
C SER A 201 -10.63 2.45 11.21
N VAL A 202 -11.81 2.70 10.66
CA VAL A 202 -12.04 2.76 9.21
C VAL A 202 -12.28 4.21 8.86
N VAL A 203 -11.62 4.68 7.81
CA VAL A 203 -11.69 6.07 7.33
C VAL A 203 -12.12 6.08 5.89
N ALA A 204 -13.06 6.94 5.55
CA ALA A 204 -13.39 7.27 4.17
C ALA A 204 -12.88 8.68 3.85
N VAL A 205 -12.18 8.81 2.73
CA VAL A 205 -11.76 10.10 2.18
C VAL A 205 -12.35 10.30 0.80
N ASN A 206 -12.51 11.56 0.38
CA ASN A 206 -12.72 11.88 -1.01
C ASN A 206 -11.40 11.63 -1.76
N VAL A 207 -11.42 10.73 -2.74
CA VAL A 207 -10.20 10.21 -3.40
C VAL A 207 -9.46 11.28 -4.21
N THR A 208 -10.16 12.29 -4.72
CA THR A 208 -9.57 13.38 -5.52
C THR A 208 -8.88 14.43 -4.65
N SER A 209 -9.46 14.77 -3.50
CA SER A 209 -8.95 15.84 -2.63
C SER A 209 -8.18 15.36 -1.41
N GLY A 210 -8.29 14.08 -1.04
CA GLY A 210 -7.78 13.52 0.20
C GLY A 210 -8.60 13.87 1.45
N LYS A 211 -9.61 14.75 1.34
CA LYS A 211 -10.40 15.21 2.49
C LYS A 211 -11.13 14.04 3.16
N ILE A 212 -11.00 13.93 4.48
CA ILE A 212 -11.75 12.97 5.29
C ILE A 212 -13.24 13.30 5.18
N ILE A 213 -14.04 12.31 4.77
CA ILE A 213 -15.50 12.38 4.74
C ILE A 213 -16.05 11.93 6.09
N TRP A 214 -15.57 10.79 6.58
CA TRP A 214 -15.91 10.27 7.90
C TRP A 214 -14.82 9.33 8.42
N LYS A 215 -14.82 9.12 9.74
CA LYS A 215 -13.96 8.17 10.45
C LYS A 215 -14.79 7.46 11.50
N THR A 216 -14.72 6.13 11.50
CA THR A 216 -15.41 5.28 12.47
C THR A 216 -14.36 4.53 13.29
N LYS A 217 -14.38 4.69 14.61
CA LYS A 217 -13.56 3.90 15.53
C LYS A 217 -14.18 2.52 15.72
N MET A 218 -13.36 1.49 15.81
CA MET A 218 -13.82 0.10 15.98
C MET A 218 -14.14 -0.24 17.44
N LEU A 219 -13.83 0.67 18.38
CA LEU A 219 -14.07 0.52 19.81
C LEU A 219 -14.71 1.79 20.38
N PRO A 220 -15.52 1.68 21.46
CA PRO A 220 -16.01 2.83 22.20
C PRO A 220 -14.88 3.73 22.69
N ASP A 221 -15.17 5.02 22.84
CA ASP A 221 -14.18 5.95 23.38
C ASP A 221 -13.92 5.68 24.87
N ASN A 222 -12.65 5.44 25.23
CA ASN A 222 -12.23 5.31 26.62
C ASN A 222 -11.51 6.57 27.14
N LYS A 223 -11.58 7.68 26.40
CA LYS A 223 -10.93 8.97 26.70
C LYS A 223 -9.41 8.88 26.79
N ASN A 224 -8.82 8.13 25.86
CA ASN A 224 -7.37 7.95 25.76
C ASN A 224 -6.71 7.34 27.01
N LYS A 225 -7.46 6.51 27.74
CA LYS A 225 -6.95 5.81 28.91
C LYS A 225 -6.40 4.44 28.50
N PRO A 226 -5.31 3.96 29.13
CA PRO A 226 -4.94 2.55 29.05
C PRO A 226 -6.01 1.61 29.60
N GLY A 227 -6.06 0.38 29.09
CA GLY A 227 -6.94 -0.70 29.55
C GLY A 227 -8.38 -0.69 28.98
N GLY A 228 -9.19 -1.64 29.44
CA GLY A 228 -10.56 -1.87 28.94
C GLY A 228 -10.55 -2.60 27.59
N TYR A 229 -11.07 -1.96 26.55
CA TYR A 229 -11.09 -2.51 25.17
C TYR A 229 -9.77 -2.31 24.41
N ARG A 230 -8.80 -1.60 24.98
CA ARG A 230 -7.46 -1.42 24.43
C ARG A 230 -6.56 -2.39 25.19
N ASN A 231 -5.98 -3.37 24.49
CA ASN A 231 -5.28 -4.49 25.12
C ASN A 231 -4.16 -4.02 26.06
N ILE A 232 -3.98 -4.85 27.10
CA ILE A 232 -2.89 -4.87 28.08
C ILE A 232 -1.85 -5.87 27.57
#